data_AF-A0AAV4A346-F1
#
_entry.id   AF-A0AAV4A346-F1
#
_cell.length_a   1.000
_cell.length_b   1.000
_cell.length_c   1.000
_cell.angle_alpha   90.00
_cell.angle_beta   90.00
_cell.angle_gamma   90.00
#
_symmetry.space_group_name_H-M   'P 1'
#
loop_
_entity.id
_entity.type
_entity.pdbx_description
1 polymer ?
#
loop_
_entity_poly.entity_id
_entity_poly.type
_entity_poly.pdbx_seq_one_letter_code
_entity_poly.pdbx_strand_id
1 'polypeptide(L)'
;MQNGTRPKLSSDVNLERIGKDKRCDGFSGADLGNLLQVAREACLEEIIESTSASDSTPVPVVKKAHFEAAFESVSASVDSESKRNYEAVKRLLEKKTARKDMAEIEADSRSDAGLSADTH
;
A
#
# COMPACT_ATOMS: atom_id res chain seq x y z
N MET A 1 4.32 -11.20 13.28
CA MET A 1 4.69 -9.80 12.97
C MET A 1 5.75 -9.38 13.96
N GLN A 2 7.01 -9.38 13.55
CA GLN A 2 8.16 -9.19 14.45
C GLN A 2 8.44 -7.69 14.59
N ASN A 3 8.38 -7.19 15.83
CA ASN A 3 8.83 -5.88 16.34
C ASN A 3 9.10 -4.80 15.29
N GLY A 4 8.12 -3.93 15.03
CA GLY A 4 8.29 -2.76 14.18
C GLY A 4 9.28 -1.76 14.76
N THR A 5 10.55 -1.90 14.44
CA THR A 5 11.55 -0.84 14.62
C THR A 5 11.35 0.17 13.50
N ARG A 6 10.55 1.21 13.78
CA ARG A 6 10.53 2.39 12.90
C ARG A 6 11.93 3.00 12.94
N PRO A 7 12.68 3.01 11.82
CA PRO A 7 14.00 3.62 11.82
C PRO A 7 13.86 5.10 12.17
N LYS A 8 14.88 5.65 12.85
CA LYS A 8 14.95 7.10 13.06
C LYS A 8 15.11 7.76 11.71
N LEU A 9 14.24 8.72 11.41
CA LEU A 9 14.27 9.48 10.18
C LEU A 9 14.83 10.87 10.47
N SER A 10 15.67 11.36 9.56
CA SER A 10 16.15 12.74 9.60
C SER A 10 15.02 13.71 9.22
N SER A 11 15.15 14.97 9.63
CA SER A 11 14.17 16.03 9.37
C SER A 11 13.94 16.34 7.88
N ASP A 12 14.86 15.93 7.01
CA ASP A 12 14.77 16.06 5.55
C ASP A 12 13.94 14.96 4.88
N VAL A 13 13.52 13.93 5.64
CA VAL A 13 12.65 12.86 5.14
C VAL A 13 11.19 13.24 5.28
N ASN A 14 10.50 13.31 4.14
CA ASN A 14 9.04 13.47 4.09
C ASN A 14 8.41 12.22 3.46
N LEU A 15 7.82 11.36 4.30
CA LEU A 15 7.21 10.11 3.88
C LEU A 15 6.01 10.30 2.96
N GLU A 16 5.25 11.40 3.10
CA GLU A 16 4.14 11.70 2.20
C GLU A 16 4.67 12.03 0.80
N ARG A 17 5.75 12.80 0.69
CA ARG A 17 6.40 13.09 -0.59
C ARG A 17 6.98 11.83 -1.23
N ILE A 18 7.64 10.98 -0.44
CA ILE A 18 8.17 9.69 -0.93
C ILE A 18 7.04 8.79 -1.42
N GLY A 19 5.94 8.68 -0.66
CA GLY A 19 4.79 7.86 -1.05
C GLY A 19 4.03 8.38 -2.28
N LYS A 20 4.17 9.68 -2.61
CA LYS A 20 3.61 10.30 -3.82
C LYS A 20 4.61 10.43 -4.97
N ASP A 21 5.84 9.94 -4.80
CA ASP A 21 6.85 9.95 -5.86
C ASP A 21 6.39 9.02 -7.00
N LYS A 22 6.56 9.45 -8.25
CA LYS A 22 6.16 8.67 -9.43
C LYS A 22 6.89 7.33 -9.54
N ARG A 23 8.10 7.22 -8.95
CA ARG A 23 8.85 5.96 -8.89
C ARG A 23 8.13 4.88 -8.07
N CYS A 24 7.20 5.27 -7.19
CA CYS A 24 6.34 4.35 -6.45
C CYS A 24 5.12 3.86 -7.26
N ASP A 25 4.92 4.29 -8.52
CA ASP A 25 3.78 3.87 -9.32
C ASP A 25 3.79 2.34 -9.54
N GLY A 26 2.79 1.64 -8.99
CA GLY A 26 2.74 0.17 -9.04
C GLY A 26 3.44 -0.54 -7.87
N PHE A 27 3.92 0.22 -6.88
CA PHE A 27 4.38 -0.38 -5.64
C PHE A 27 3.18 -0.89 -4.84
N SER A 28 3.30 -2.11 -4.33
CA SER A 28 2.45 -2.64 -3.27
C SER A 28 2.99 -2.24 -1.89
N GLY A 29 2.26 -2.63 -0.83
CA GLY A 29 2.77 -2.45 0.54
C GLY A 29 4.08 -3.22 0.79
N ALA A 30 4.31 -4.34 0.10
CA ALA A 30 5.56 -5.07 0.20
C ALA A 30 6.73 -4.31 -0.45
N ASP A 31 6.49 -3.69 -1.60
CA ASP A 31 7.51 -2.91 -2.31
C ASP A 31 7.90 -1.66 -1.52
N LEU A 32 6.93 -0.98 -0.91
CA LEU A 32 7.20 0.13 0.02
C LEU A 32 7.97 -0.33 1.27
N GLY A 33 7.66 -1.54 1.77
CA GLY A 33 8.43 -2.17 2.84
C GLY A 33 9.88 -2.45 2.42
N ASN A 34 10.08 -2.95 1.21
CA ASN A 34 11.40 -3.21 0.64
C ASN A 34 12.17 -1.90 0.40
N LEU A 35 11.52 -0.85 -0.11
CA LEU A 35 12.10 0.48 -0.28
C LEU A 35 12.67 1.01 1.04
N LEU A 36 11.90 0.88 2.13
CA LEU A 36 12.38 1.27 3.45
C LEU A 36 13.55 0.40 3.93
N GLN A 37 13.51 -0.91 3.65
CA GLN A 37 14.58 -1.83 4.03
C GLN A 37 15.90 -1.49 3.32
N VAL A 38 15.87 -1.27 2.01
CA VAL A 38 17.04 -0.87 1.23
C VAL A 38 17.57 0.51 1.67
N ALA A 39 16.68 1.47 1.96
CA ALA A 39 17.11 2.76 2.49
C ALA A 39 17.79 2.66 3.87
N ARG A 40 17.43 1.66 4.68
CA ARG A 40 18.11 1.38 5.96
C ARG A 40 19.48 0.75 5.74
N GLU A 41 19.61 -0.13 4.75
CA GLU A 41 20.89 -0.75 4.39
C GLU A 41 21.87 0.31 3.86
N ALA A 42 21.44 1.18 2.96
CA ALA A 42 22.25 2.32 2.50
C ALA A 42 22.70 3.23 3.65
N CYS A 43 21.85 3.44 4.66
CA CYS A 43 22.23 4.18 5.87
C CYS A 43 23.32 3.47 6.70
N LEU A 44 23.25 2.14 6.79
CA LEU A 44 24.22 1.34 7.54
C LEU A 44 25.55 1.27 6.80
N GLU A 45 25.52 1.14 5.48
CA GLU A 45 26.70 1.21 4.61
C GLU A 45 27.42 2.56 4.78
N GLU A 46 26.70 3.69 4.71
CA GLU A 46 27.28 5.02 4.95
C GLU A 46 28.00 5.09 6.31
N ILE A 47 27.41 4.52 7.36
CA ILE A 47 27.99 4.52 8.70
C ILE A 47 29.23 3.65 8.77
N ILE A 48 29.20 2.44 8.19
CA ILE A 48 30.33 1.51 8.20
C ILE A 48 31.52 2.12 7.44
N GLU A 49 31.28 2.77 6.32
CA GLU A 49 32.32 3.41 5.51
C GLU A 49 32.93 4.65 6.18
N SER A 50 32.15 5.36 7.00
CA SER A 50 32.59 6.60 7.66
C SER A 50 33.13 6.41 9.07
N THR A 51 33.03 5.21 9.66
CA THR A 51 33.42 4.92 11.04
C THR A 51 34.65 4.03 11.09
N SER A 52 35.67 4.40 11.87
CA SER A 52 36.81 3.53 12.15
C SER A 52 36.54 2.60 13.33
N ALA A 53 37.25 1.47 13.43
CA ALA A 53 37.04 0.47 14.50
C ALA A 53 37.21 1.01 15.93
N SER A 54 37.89 2.16 16.09
CA SER A 54 38.10 2.86 17.36
C SER A 54 37.01 3.85 17.73
N ASP A 55 36.09 4.16 16.82
CA ASP A 55 35.07 5.19 17.00
C ASP A 55 33.83 4.64 17.70
N SER A 56 33.11 5.51 18.41
CA SER A 56 31.80 5.14 18.98
C SER A 56 30.80 4.91 17.85
N THR A 57 30.02 3.82 17.93
CA THR A 57 29.00 3.51 16.92
C THR A 57 27.90 4.58 16.91
N PRO A 58 27.71 5.31 15.79
CA PRO A 58 26.68 6.33 15.72
C PRO A 58 25.30 5.67 15.64
N VAL A 59 24.28 6.37 16.14
CA VAL A 59 22.89 5.92 16.01
C VAL A 59 22.46 6.11 14.54
N PRO A 60 21.97 5.07 13.85
CA PRO A 60 21.54 5.20 12.47
C PRO A 60 20.34 6.14 12.33
N VAL A 61 20.44 7.09 11.40
CA VAL A 61 19.37 8.02 11.04
C VAL A 61 19.22 8.01 9.52
N VAL A 62 18.09 7.51 9.04
CA VAL A 62 17.81 7.43 7.60
C VAL A 62 17.50 8.84 7.08
N LYS A 63 18.25 9.27 6.07
CA LYS A 63 18.14 10.57 5.40
C LYS A 63 17.43 10.42 4.07
N LYS A 64 17.07 11.55 3.43
CA LYS A 64 16.46 11.53 2.10
C LYS A 64 17.37 10.84 1.08
N ALA A 65 18.68 11.07 1.14
CA ALA A 65 19.65 10.49 0.21
C ALA A 65 19.60 8.95 0.15
N HIS A 66 19.35 8.27 1.28
CA HIS A 66 19.24 6.82 1.30
C HIS A 66 17.98 6.32 0.59
N PHE A 67 16.88 7.08 0.61
CA PHE A 67 15.70 6.76 -0.19
C PHE A 67 15.97 6.97 -1.68
N GLU A 68 16.73 8.00 -2.06
CA GLU A 68 17.14 8.20 -3.45
C GLU A 68 17.97 7.01 -3.95
N ALA A 69 18.94 6.54 -3.16
CA ALA A 69 19.71 5.34 -3.48
C ALA A 69 18.82 4.08 -3.56
N ALA A 70 17.86 3.92 -2.64
CA ALA A 70 16.94 2.79 -2.65
C ALA A 70 16.02 2.77 -3.88
N PHE A 71 15.65 3.93 -4.42
CA PHE A 71 14.87 4.01 -5.65
C PHE A 71 15.60 3.50 -6.89
N GLU A 72 16.93 3.39 -6.85
CA GLU A 72 17.72 2.86 -7.97
C GLU A 72 17.67 1.32 -8.04
N SER A 73 17.34 0.64 -6.94
CA SER A 73 17.36 -0.82 -6.85
C SER A 73 15.97 -1.45 -6.67
N VAL A 74 15.01 -0.71 -6.12
CA VAL A 74 13.66 -1.23 -5.88
C VAL A 74 12.77 -1.00 -7.09
N SER A 75 12.01 -2.04 -7.47
CA SER A 75 11.09 -2.03 -8.59
C SER A 75 9.67 -2.42 -8.16
N ALA A 76 8.69 -2.00 -8.95
CA ALA A 76 7.28 -2.29 -8.72
C ALA A 76 6.98 -3.77 -8.90
N SER A 77 6.25 -4.38 -7.95
CA SER A 77 5.73 -5.75 -8.10
C SER A 77 4.41 -5.80 -8.86
N VAL A 78 3.68 -4.68 -8.95
CA VAL A 78 2.37 -4.64 -9.60
C VAL A 78 2.47 -3.97 -10.97
N ASP A 79 2.39 -4.80 -12.01
CA ASP A 79 2.36 -4.34 -13.40
C ASP A 79 0.99 -3.77 -13.83
N SER A 80 0.96 -3.20 -15.04
CA SER A 80 -0.25 -2.58 -15.59
C SER A 80 -1.37 -3.58 -15.90
N GLU A 81 -1.04 -4.83 -16.19
CA GLU A 81 -2.01 -5.88 -16.50
C GLU A 81 -2.72 -6.33 -15.23
N SER A 82 -1.97 -6.56 -14.16
CA SER A 82 -2.46 -6.87 -12.82
C SER A 82 -3.40 -5.78 -12.31
N LYS A 83 -3.08 -4.50 -12.54
CA LYS A 83 -3.99 -3.37 -12.24
C LYS A 83 -5.29 -3.46 -13.04
N ARG A 84 -5.23 -3.70 -14.35
CA ARG A 84 -6.42 -3.82 -15.21
C ARG A 84 -7.30 -5.00 -14.80
N ASN A 85 -6.69 -6.15 -14.52
CA ASN A 85 -7.39 -7.34 -14.07
C ASN A 85 -8.10 -7.09 -12.74
N TYR A 86 -7.41 -6.46 -11.78
CA TYR A 86 -8.01 -6.06 -10.51
C TYR A 86 -9.20 -5.10 -10.72
N GLU A 87 -9.06 -4.08 -11.56
CA GLU A 87 -10.15 -3.14 -11.86
C GLU A 87 -11.35 -3.83 -12.53
N ALA A 88 -11.10 -4.75 -13.46
CA ALA A 88 -12.15 -5.51 -14.13
C ALA A 88 -12.93 -6.38 -13.12
N VAL A 89 -12.21 -7.12 -12.26
CA VAL A 89 -12.83 -7.94 -11.21
C VAL A 89 -13.61 -7.07 -10.23
N LYS A 90 -13.04 -5.95 -9.78
CA LYS A 90 -13.71 -5.00 -8.89
C LYS A 90 -15.04 -4.51 -9.47
N ARG A 91 -15.05 -4.06 -10.74
CA ARG A 91 -16.27 -3.61 -11.44
C ARG A 91 -17.31 -4.71 -11.58
N LEU A 92 -16.89 -5.96 -11.78
CA LEU A 92 -17.81 -7.10 -11.87
C LEU A 92 -18.47 -7.37 -10.52
N LEU A 93 -17.72 -7.30 -9.42
CA LEU A 93 -18.24 -7.49 -8.07
C LEU A 93 -19.22 -6.38 -7.67
N GLU A 94 -18.91 -5.12 -7.99
CA GLU A 94 -19.82 -3.97 -7.78
C GLU A 94 -21.14 -4.13 -8.57
N LYS A 95 -21.08 -4.58 -9.83
CA LYS A 95 -22.29 -4.84 -10.61
C LYS A 95 -23.09 -6.02 -10.07
N LYS A 96 -22.43 -7.07 -9.59
CA LYS A 96 -23.09 -8.27 -9.05
C LYS A 96 -23.80 -7.99 -7.73
N THR A 97 -23.18 -7.19 -6.86
CA THR A 97 -23.79 -6.72 -5.60
C THR A 97 -25.02 -5.86 -5.89
N ALA A 98 -24.90 -4.85 -6.76
CA ALA A 98 -26.05 -4.01 -7.15
C ALA A 98 -27.24 -4.82 -7.72
N ARG A 99 -26.97 -5.83 -8.56
CA ARG A 99 -28.04 -6.72 -9.08
C ARG A 99 -28.69 -7.56 -7.98
N LYS A 100 -27.90 -8.04 -7.03
CA LYS A 100 -28.42 -8.82 -5.90
C LYS A 100 -29.34 -7.95 -5.05
N ASP A 101 -28.91 -6.74 -4.71
CA ASP A 101 -29.68 -5.80 -3.89
C ASP A 101 -31.00 -5.42 -4.57
N MET A 102 -30.99 -5.18 -5.89
CA MET A 102 -32.22 -4.93 -6.65
C MET A 102 -33.16 -6.13 -6.68
N ALA A 103 -32.63 -7.35 -6.86
CA ALA A 103 -33.46 -8.56 -6.85
C ALA A 103 -34.08 -8.83 -5.47
N GLU A 104 -33.39 -8.47 -4.39
CA GLU A 104 -33.88 -8.60 -3.01
C GLU A 104 -35.01 -7.59 -2.73
N ILE A 105 -34.87 -6.34 -3.19
CA ILE A 105 -35.94 -5.32 -3.11
C ILE A 105 -37.17 -5.74 -3.95
N GLU A 106 -36.98 -6.29 -5.15
CA GLU A 106 -38.07 -6.81 -5.98
C GLU A 106 -38.77 -8.03 -5.36
N ALA A 107 -38.04 -8.87 -4.64
CA ALA A 107 -38.62 -10.00 -3.93
C ALA A 107 -39.44 -9.54 -2.71
N ASP A 108 -38.95 -8.54 -1.97
CA ASP A 108 -39.62 -8.01 -0.78
C ASP A 108 -40.86 -7.19 -1.13
N SER A 109 -40.85 -6.45 -2.24
CA SER A 109 -42.02 -5.69 -2.72
C SER A 109 -43.14 -6.57 -3.30
N ARG A 110 -42.86 -7.83 -3.66
CA ARG A 110 -43.88 -8.80 -4.08
C ARG A 110 -44.56 -9.53 -2.92
N SER A 111 -44.00 -9.48 -1.71
CA SER A 111 -44.56 -10.15 -0.53
C SER A 111 -45.64 -9.32 0.18
N ASP A 112 -45.61 -7.99 0.05
CA ASP A 112 -46.57 -7.05 0.68
C ASP A 112 -47.90 -6.90 -0.09
N ALA A 113 -47.92 -7.18 -1.40
CA ALA A 113 -49.13 -7.07 -2.24
C ALA A 113 -50.16 -8.21 -2.03
N GLY A 114 -49.91 -9.14 -1.10
CA GLY A 114 -50.71 -10.36 -0.89
C GLY A 114 -51.87 -10.27 0.12
N LEU A 115 -52.04 -9.16 0.85
CA LEU A 115 -53.12 -9.00 1.83
C LEU A 115 -54.09 -7.86 1.47
N SER A 116 -54.88 -8.01 0.41
CA SER A 116 -56.14 -7.25 0.26
C SER A 116 -57.09 -7.88 -0.77
N ALA A 117 -57.72 -8.99 -0.41
CA ALA A 117 -58.92 -9.45 -1.10
C ALA A 117 -59.76 -10.37 -0.20
N ASP A 118 -60.27 -9.83 0.91
CA ASP A 118 -61.48 -10.35 1.55
C ASP A 118 -62.57 -9.29 1.41
N THR A 119 -63.47 -9.46 0.45
CA THR A 119 -64.78 -8.82 0.46
C THR A 119 -65.75 -9.63 -0.41
N HIS A 120 -66.42 -10.63 0.18
CA HIS A 120 -67.86 -10.58 0.48
C HIS A 120 -68.31 -11.88 1.18
#